data_AF-A0A6B0ZSH1-F1
#
_entry.id   AF-A0A6B0ZSH1-F1
#
_cell.length_a   1.000
_cell.length_b   1.000
_cell.length_c   1.000
_cell.angle_alpha   90.00
_cell.angle_beta   90.00
_cell.angle_gamma   90.00
#
_symmetry.space_group_name_H-M   'P 1'
#
loop_
_entity.id
_entity.type
_entity.pdbx_description
1 polymer ?
#
loop_
_entity_poly.entity_id
_entity_poly.type
_entity_poly.pdbx_seq_one_letter_code
_entity_poly.pdbx_strand_id
1 'polypeptide(L)'
;MAELLFFPTADRQLAALQVDPGRRQLYDRINDLLDVLEADPGDASVRRLRYQTPPIWGIPVYGSGEEWIILWSESEGGTFVHYIGETPK
;
A
#
# COMPACT_ATOMS: atom_id res chain seq x y z
N MET A 1 2.88 16.19 -4.09
CA MET A 1 2.34 15.04 -4.83
C MET A 1 3.52 14.30 -5.41
N ALA A 2 3.89 13.20 -4.77
CA ALA A 2 4.94 12.30 -5.21
C ALA A 2 4.30 11.22 -6.07
N GLU A 3 4.81 10.96 -7.27
CA GLU A 3 4.28 9.92 -8.14
C GLU A 3 4.47 8.53 -7.50
N LEU A 4 3.38 7.75 -7.44
CA LEU A 4 3.41 6.36 -6.96
C LEU A 4 3.76 5.42 -8.10
N LEU A 5 4.86 4.68 -7.94
CA LEU A 5 5.33 3.68 -8.89
C LEU A 5 4.99 2.28 -8.37
N PHE A 6 4.09 1.59 -9.05
CA PHE A 6 3.64 0.27 -8.63
C PHE A 6 4.47 -0.84 -9.27
N PHE A 7 4.89 -1.80 -8.46
CA PHE A 7 5.42 -3.05 -8.97
C PHE A 7 4.29 -3.85 -9.63
N PRO A 8 4.58 -4.67 -10.66
CA PRO A 8 3.54 -5.40 -11.41
C PRO A 8 2.63 -6.28 -10.54
N THR A 9 3.14 -6.78 -9.42
CA THR A 9 2.36 -7.57 -8.45
C THR A 9 1.39 -6.71 -7.66
N ALA A 10 1.81 -5.53 -7.19
CA ALA A 10 0.95 -4.59 -6.47
C ALA A 10 -0.16 -4.04 -7.38
N ASP A 11 0.21 -3.67 -8.62
CA ASP A 11 -0.72 -3.15 -9.63
C ASP A 11 -1.84 -4.14 -9.94
N ARG A 12 -1.47 -5.41 -10.23
CA ARG A 12 -2.45 -6.47 -10.48
C ARG A 12 -3.37 -6.71 -9.30
N GLN A 13 -2.85 -6.68 -8.07
CA GLN A 13 -3.66 -6.92 -6.90
C GLN A 13 -4.66 -5.78 -6.66
N LEU A 14 -4.23 -4.54 -6.86
CA LEU A 14 -5.10 -3.37 -6.76
C LEU A 14 -6.22 -3.41 -7.82
N ALA A 15 -5.87 -3.76 -9.07
CA ALA A 15 -6.84 -3.94 -10.14
C ALA A 15 -7.84 -5.09 -9.86
N ALA A 16 -7.37 -6.20 -9.27
CA ALA A 16 -8.24 -7.30 -8.87
C ALA A 16 -9.23 -6.89 -7.77
N LEU A 17 -8.79 -6.09 -6.79
CA LEU A 17 -9.65 -5.54 -5.76
C LEU A 17 -10.70 -4.58 -6.31
N GLN A 18 -10.34 -3.78 -7.32
CA GLN A 18 -11.24 -2.80 -7.93
C GLN A 18 -12.50 -3.46 -8.54
N VAL A 19 -12.35 -4.66 -9.10
CA VAL A 19 -13.42 -5.39 -9.79
C VAL A 19 -14.17 -6.37 -8.91
N ASP A 20 -13.77 -6.57 -7.65
CA ASP A 20 -14.43 -7.45 -6.69
C ASP A 20 -15.38 -6.66 -5.76
N PRO A 21 -16.72 -6.76 -5.95
CA PRO A 21 -17.68 -6.05 -5.11
C PRO A 21 -17.63 -6.48 -3.63
N GLY A 22 -17.26 -7.73 -3.36
CA GLY A 22 -17.18 -8.27 -1.99
C GLY A 22 -16.03 -7.65 -1.18
N ARG A 23 -15.05 -7.05 -1.87
CA ARG A 23 -13.86 -6.43 -1.28
C ARG A 23 -13.84 -4.91 -1.44
N ARG A 24 -14.98 -4.29 -1.79
CA ARG A 24 -15.06 -2.84 -2.04
C ARG A 24 -14.57 -1.98 -0.87
N GLN A 25 -14.96 -2.33 0.35
CA GLN A 25 -14.52 -1.60 1.55
C GLN A 25 -13.00 -1.66 1.75
N LEU A 26 -12.39 -2.81 1.44
CA LEU A 26 -10.94 -2.97 1.52
C LEU A 26 -10.25 -2.17 0.40
N TYR A 27 -10.77 -2.23 -0.81
CA TYR A 27 -10.28 -1.42 -1.94
C TYR A 27 -10.30 0.07 -1.61
N ASP A 28 -11.42 0.60 -1.12
CA ASP A 28 -11.53 2.03 -0.80
C ASP A 28 -10.51 2.42 0.30
N ARG A 29 -10.35 1.60 1.35
CA ARG A 29 -9.34 1.84 2.40
C ARG A 29 -7.90 1.84 1.88
N ILE A 30 -7.58 0.94 0.94
CA ILE A 30 -6.26 0.89 0.33
C ILE A 30 -6.04 2.17 -0.49
N ASN A 31 -7.02 2.61 -1.28
CA ASN A 31 -6.90 3.85 -2.05
C ASN A 31 -6.76 5.08 -1.14
N ASP A 32 -7.53 5.18 -0.06
CA ASP A 32 -7.39 6.28 0.91
C ASP A 32 -5.95 6.38 1.45
N LEU A 33 -5.30 5.24 1.73
CA LEU A 33 -3.92 5.20 2.19
C LEU A 33 -2.90 5.52 1.09
N LEU A 34 -3.18 5.10 -0.15
CA LEU A 34 -2.35 5.46 -1.31
C LEU A 34 -2.43 6.96 -1.60
N ASP A 35 -3.61 7.58 -1.48
CA ASP A 35 -3.78 9.03 -1.62
C ASP A 35 -2.98 9.80 -0.56
N VAL A 36 -2.99 9.33 0.69
CA VAL A 36 -2.14 9.90 1.76
C VAL A 36 -0.66 9.74 1.42
N LEU A 37 -0.26 8.56 0.94
CA LEU A 37 1.12 8.27 0.56
C LEU A 37 1.58 9.14 -0.63
N GLU A 38 0.71 9.39 -1.61
CA GLU A 38 0.97 10.26 -2.75
C GLU A 38 1.09 11.74 -2.32
N ALA A 39 0.26 12.16 -1.36
CA ALA A 39 0.26 13.51 -0.83
C ALA A 39 1.49 13.80 0.04
N ASP A 40 1.79 12.91 1.00
CA ASP A 40 2.89 13.04 1.95
C ASP A 40 3.46 11.65 2.36
N PRO A 41 4.54 11.19 1.70
CA PRO A 41 5.25 9.98 2.12
C PRO A 41 5.86 10.06 3.52
N GLY A 42 5.99 11.26 4.10
CA GLY A 42 6.47 11.51 5.45
C GLY A 42 5.43 11.24 6.54
N ASP A 43 4.16 11.07 6.19
CA ASP A 43 3.06 10.95 7.15
C ASP A 43 3.21 9.69 8.04
N ALA A 44 2.97 9.85 9.33
CA ALA A 44 3.11 8.77 10.31
C ALA A 44 2.13 7.61 10.06
N SER A 45 0.99 7.88 9.44
CA SER A 45 -0.02 6.88 9.09
C SER A 45 0.41 5.93 7.98
N VAL A 46 1.32 6.36 7.10
CA VAL A 46 1.89 5.54 6.01
C VAL A 46 3.27 4.97 6.38
N ARG A 47 3.86 5.38 7.50
CA ARG A 47 5.14 4.86 8.04
C ARG A 47 4.97 4.02 9.32
N ARG A 48 3.99 3.10 9.35
CA ARG A 48 3.65 2.35 10.57
C ARG A 48 4.66 1.27 10.95
N LEU A 49 5.04 0.43 9.99
CA LEU A 49 5.96 -0.69 10.22
C LEU A 49 7.23 -0.45 9.42
N ARG A 50 8.40 -0.55 10.05
CA ARG A 50 9.69 -0.40 9.38
C ARG A 50 10.37 -1.75 9.21
N TYR A 51 10.73 -2.08 7.98
CA TYR A 51 11.47 -3.27 7.61
C TYR A 51 12.81 -2.89 6.97
N GLN A 52 13.85 -3.70 7.21
CA GLN A 52 15.16 -3.66 6.53
C GLN A 52 15.91 -2.30 6.54
N THR A 53 17.06 -2.26 5.85
CA THR A 53 17.84 -1.06 5.55
C THR A 53 18.43 -1.21 4.13
N PRO A 54 18.08 -0.34 3.15
CA PRO A 54 17.21 0.84 3.25
C PRO A 54 15.76 0.50 3.65
N PRO A 55 15.03 1.46 4.26
CA PRO A 55 13.74 1.17 4.89
C PRO A 55 12.67 0.84 3.85
N ILE A 56 12.02 -0.31 4.04
CA ILE A 56 10.72 -0.63 3.45
C ILE A 56 9.68 -0.41 4.54
N TRP A 57 8.68 0.40 4.25
CA TRP A 57 7.58 0.69 5.16
C TRP A 57 6.39 -0.21 4.87
N GLY A 58 5.70 -0.61 5.93
CA GLY A 58 4.48 -1.38 5.89
C GLY A 58 3.31 -0.61 6.48
N ILE A 59 2.18 -0.67 5.78
CA ILE A 59 0.91 -0.11 6.23
C ILE A 59 -0.08 -1.28 6.40
N PRO A 60 -0.36 -1.74 7.62
CA PRO A 60 -1.40 -2.74 7.85
C PRO A 60 -2.78 -2.14 7.52
N VAL A 61 -3.54 -2.87 6.70
CA VAL A 61 -4.89 -2.52 6.28
C VAL A 61 -5.84 -3.62 6.73
N TYR A 62 -6.77 -3.25 7.59
CA TYR A 62 -7.81 -4.15 8.08
C TYR A 62 -9.06 -3.93 7.24
N GLY A 63 -9.70 -4.98 6.73
CA GLY A 63 -10.93 -4.85 5.94
C GLY A 63 -11.57 -6.21 5.63
N SER A 64 -12.90 -6.27 5.59
CA SER A 64 -13.66 -7.49 5.22
C SER A 64 -13.28 -8.78 5.99
N GLY A 65 -12.75 -8.67 7.21
CA GLY A 65 -12.31 -9.81 8.01
C GLY A 65 -10.93 -10.36 7.66
N GLU A 66 -10.20 -9.70 6.74
CA GLU A 66 -8.84 -10.03 6.33
C GLU A 66 -7.86 -8.94 6.81
N GLU A 67 -6.60 -9.34 7.01
CA GLU A 67 -5.49 -8.44 7.32
C GLU A 67 -4.54 -8.36 6.13
N TRP A 68 -4.47 -7.18 5.53
CA TRP A 68 -3.63 -6.89 4.38
C TRP A 68 -2.49 -5.96 4.78
N ILE A 69 -1.48 -5.86 3.93
CA ILE A 69 -0.36 -4.94 4.10
C ILE A 69 0.00 -4.30 2.76
N ILE A 70 0.27 -2.99 2.82
CA ILE A 70 0.91 -2.25 1.73
C ILE A 70 2.39 -2.12 2.09
N LEU A 71 3.28 -2.64 1.24
CA LEU A 71 4.72 -2.44 1.38
C LEU A 71 5.20 -1.42 0.37
N TRP A 72 5.93 -0.41 0.83
CA TRP A 72 6.42 0.66 -0.02
C TRP A 72 7.79 1.16 0.44
N SER A 73 8.51 1.87 -0.43
CA SER A 73 9.77 2.55 -0.07
C SER A 73 9.92 3.86 -0.81
N GLU A 74 10.70 4.76 -0.23
CA GLU A 74 11.11 6.01 -0.86
C GLU A 74 12.54 5.89 -1.40
N SER A 75 12.79 6.34 -2.63
CA SER A 75 14.14 6.47 -3.19
C SER A 75 14.22 7.71 -4.08
N GLU A 76 15.41 8.03 -4.61
CA GLU A 76 15.60 9.21 -5.48
C GLU A 76 14.69 9.22 -6.72
N GLY A 77 14.19 8.04 -7.15
CA GLY A 77 13.28 7.89 -8.27
C GLY A 77 11.78 8.03 -7.94
N GLY A 78 11.42 8.28 -6.68
CA GLY A 78 10.03 8.43 -6.23
C GLY A 78 9.60 7.40 -5.18
N THR A 79 8.28 7.26 -5.04
CA THR A 79 7.64 6.40 -4.04
C THR A 79 7.22 5.10 -4.71
N PHE A 80 7.82 3.98 -4.28
CA PHE A 80 7.60 2.67 -4.90
C PHE A 80 6.69 1.82 -4.03
N VAL A 81 5.58 1.34 -4.61
CA VAL A 81 4.67 0.38 -3.97
C VAL A 81 5.06 -1.03 -4.44
N HIS A 82 5.70 -1.78 -3.55
CA HIS A 82 6.24 -3.12 -3.84
C HIS A 82 5.16 -4.19 -3.78
N TYR A 83 4.25 -4.08 -2.82
CA TYR A 83 3.28 -5.12 -2.52
C TYR A 83 2.00 -4.54 -1.94
N ILE A 84 0.88 -5.10 -2.37
CA ILE A 84 -0.44 -4.94 -1.77
C ILE A 84 -1.01 -6.35 -1.71
N GLY A 85 -1.42 -6.82 -0.54
CA GLY A 85 -1.95 -8.17 -0.41
C GLY A 85 -2.13 -8.59 1.04
N GLU A 86 -2.60 -9.83 1.25
CA GLU A 86 -2.74 -10.43 2.57
C GLU A 86 -1.39 -10.46 3.30
N THR A 87 -1.41 -10.17 4.60
CA THR A 87 -0.20 -10.24 5.42
C THR A 87 0.25 -11.70 5.51
N PRO A 88 1.50 -12.03 5.11
CA PRO A 88 1.99 -13.40 5.22
C PRO A 88 1.99 -13.83 6.69
N LYS A 89 1.40 -15.00 6.97
CA LYS A 89 1.37 -15.63 8.29
C LYS A 89 2.69 -16.27 8.67
#